data_AF-A0AAW0W552-F1
#
_entry.id   AF-A0AAW0W552-F1
#
_cell.length_a   1.000
_cell.length_b   1.000
_cell.length_c   1.000
_cell.angle_alpha   90.00
_cell.angle_beta   90.00
_cell.angle_gamma   90.00
#
_symmetry.space_group_name_H-M   'P 1'
#
loop_
_entity.id
_entity.type
_entity.pdbx_description
1 polymer ?
#
loop_
_entity_poly.entity_id
_entity_poly.type
_entity_poly.pdbx_seq_one_letter_code
_entity_poly.pdbx_strand_id
1 'polypeptide(L)'
;MPTDGTDVKVYTVGPDYAHAEARKSPALDGKVERDSEGKEVRYPVILSNAEKLIARKVCIAFKQTVCGFDLLRANGKSYVCDVNGFSFVKNSSKYYDDCAKILGNMILRELAPTFHIPWAIPFQLDDPPIVPTTFGKMMELRCVVAVIRHGDRTPKQKMKMEVRHPKFFALFAKYDGYKDGHVKLKKPKQLQEVLDIARGLLAEIEQKRADPETEEKKGKLEQLKSVLEM
;
A
#
# COMPACT_ATOMS: atom_id res chain seq x y z
N MET A 1 20.59 -0.95 -5.23
CA MET A 1 20.77 -2.43 -5.25
C MET A 1 19.92 -2.96 -6.38
N PRO A 2 20.47 -3.74 -7.33
CA PRO A 2 19.64 -4.39 -8.34
C PRO A 2 18.74 -5.40 -7.64
N THR A 3 17.44 -5.15 -7.64
CA THR A 3 16.42 -6.17 -7.38
C THR A 3 16.04 -6.79 -8.72
N ASP A 4 15.38 -7.94 -8.73
CA ASP A 4 14.85 -8.59 -9.96
C ASP A 4 13.69 -7.79 -10.59
N GLY A 5 13.67 -6.46 -10.40
CA GLY A 5 12.64 -5.58 -10.93
C GLY A 5 11.30 -5.65 -10.19
N THR A 6 11.24 -6.30 -9.02
CA THR A 6 10.01 -6.49 -8.25
C THR A 6 10.16 -6.09 -6.79
N ASP A 7 9.11 -5.51 -6.24
CA ASP A 7 8.98 -5.20 -4.82
C ASP A 7 8.02 -6.23 -4.19
N VAL A 8 8.46 -6.94 -3.15
CA VAL A 8 7.63 -7.91 -2.44
C VAL A 8 6.88 -7.20 -1.33
N LYS A 9 5.55 -7.18 -1.39
CA LYS A 9 4.68 -6.63 -0.35
C LYS A 9 4.22 -7.73 0.57
N VAL A 10 4.45 -7.56 1.86
CA VAL A 10 4.11 -8.53 2.90
C VAL A 10 3.05 -7.95 3.82
N TYR A 11 2.09 -8.78 4.19
CA TYR A 11 0.93 -8.43 5.00
C TYR A 11 0.77 -9.44 6.13
N THR A 12 1.05 -9.03 7.36
CA THR A 12 0.91 -9.87 8.55
C THR A 12 -0.49 -9.80 9.14
N VAL A 13 -0.94 -10.90 9.74
CA VAL A 13 -2.12 -10.93 10.63
C VAL A 13 -1.71 -11.73 11.87
N GLY A 14 -1.17 -11.03 12.86
CA GLY A 14 -0.38 -11.64 13.92
C GLY A 14 1.02 -12.06 13.47
N PRO A 15 1.83 -12.58 14.41
CA PRO A 15 3.23 -12.89 14.16
C PRO A 15 3.46 -14.09 13.24
N ASP A 16 2.47 -14.99 13.11
CA ASP A 16 2.65 -16.32 12.50
C ASP A 16 1.95 -16.49 11.15
N TYR A 17 1.19 -15.49 10.72
CA TYR A 17 0.59 -15.44 9.40
C TYR A 17 1.15 -14.24 8.62
N ALA A 18 1.59 -14.51 7.39
CA ALA A 18 2.01 -13.49 6.45
C ALA A 18 1.61 -13.88 5.03
N HIS A 19 0.86 -12.99 4.36
CA HIS A 19 0.60 -13.07 2.93
C HIS A 19 1.63 -12.23 2.18
N ALA A 20 2.10 -12.67 1.01
CA ALA A 20 3.02 -11.91 0.19
C ALA A 20 2.64 -11.90 -1.29
N GLU A 21 2.77 -10.74 -1.90
CA GLU A 21 2.55 -10.50 -3.32
C GLU A 21 3.68 -9.61 -3.88
N ALA A 22 4.18 -9.91 -5.07
CA ALA A 22 5.13 -9.07 -5.78
C ALA A 22 4.40 -8.13 -6.74
N ARG A 23 4.95 -6.92 -6.90
CA ARG A 23 4.58 -5.98 -7.95
C ARG A 23 5.81 -5.52 -8.70
N LYS A 24 5.63 -5.10 -9.96
CA LYS A 24 6.71 -4.47 -10.72
C LYS A 24 7.21 -3.23 -9.98
N SER A 25 8.52 -3.16 -9.78
CA SER A 25 9.15 -2.05 -9.08
C SER A 25 8.98 -0.77 -9.88
N PRO A 26 8.52 0.34 -9.27
CA PRO A 26 8.39 1.64 -9.93
C PRO A 26 9.73 2.19 -10.44
N ALA A 27 10.86 1.65 -9.96
CA ALA A 27 12.20 2.07 -10.32
C ALA A 27 12.66 1.61 -11.73
N LEU A 28 11.93 0.69 -12.37
CA LEU A 28 12.26 0.21 -13.73
C LEU A 28 11.93 1.25 -14.81
N ASP A 29 10.64 1.46 -15.07
CA ASP A 29 10.15 2.35 -16.13
C ASP A 29 9.04 3.30 -15.65
N GLY A 30 8.63 3.18 -14.38
CA GLY A 30 7.54 3.93 -13.80
C GLY A 30 6.14 3.61 -14.39
N LYS A 31 6.00 2.64 -15.30
CA LYS A 31 4.73 2.24 -15.90
C LYS A 31 4.10 1.12 -15.07
N VAL A 32 2.88 1.37 -14.59
CA VAL A 32 2.12 0.38 -13.83
C VAL A 32 1.55 -0.63 -14.80
N GLU A 33 1.90 -1.90 -14.63
CA GLU A 33 1.30 -2.99 -15.37
C GLU A 33 -0.12 -3.23 -14.85
N ARG A 34 -1.07 -3.25 -15.79
CA ARG A 34 -2.49 -3.43 -15.50
C ARG A 34 -3.04 -4.61 -16.26
N ASP A 35 -3.96 -5.34 -15.63
CA ASP A 35 -4.73 -6.39 -16.28
C ASP A 35 -5.82 -5.82 -17.21
N SER A 36 -6.58 -6.69 -17.85
CA SER A 36 -7.69 -6.32 -18.74
C SER A 36 -8.81 -5.54 -18.03
N GLU A 37 -8.88 -5.60 -16.69
CA GLU A 37 -9.83 -4.84 -15.88
C GLU A 37 -9.25 -3.51 -15.37
N GLY A 38 -8.02 -3.17 -15.74
CA GLY A 38 -7.33 -1.96 -15.30
C GLY A 38 -6.77 -2.03 -13.88
N LYS A 39 -6.75 -3.19 -13.22
CA LYS A 39 -6.14 -3.36 -11.88
C LYS A 39 -4.64 -3.61 -12.01
N GLU A 40 -3.87 -3.15 -11.02
CA GLU A 40 -2.43 -3.38 -10.98
C GLU A 40 -2.12 -4.87 -10.87
N VAL A 41 -1.27 -5.38 -11.77
CA VAL A 41 -0.87 -6.79 -11.81
C VAL A 41 -0.05 -7.13 -10.56
N ARG A 42 -0.36 -8.29 -9.96
CA ARG A 42 0.28 -8.81 -8.75
C ARG A 42 0.60 -10.28 -8.94
N TYR A 43 1.77 -10.70 -8.47
CA TYR A 43 2.20 -12.08 -8.54
C TYR A 43 2.24 -12.68 -7.14
N PRO A 44 1.68 -13.87 -6.91
CA PRO A 44 1.76 -14.51 -5.60
C PRO A 44 3.22 -14.80 -5.24
N VAL A 45 3.61 -14.54 -4.00
CA VAL A 45 4.96 -14.79 -3.50
C VAL A 45 4.89 -15.74 -2.31
N ILE A 46 5.69 -16.79 -2.36
CA ILE A 46 5.95 -17.63 -1.20
C ILE A 46 7.16 -17.04 -0.46
N LEU A 47 6.97 -16.75 0.82
CA LEU A 47 8.05 -16.32 1.70
C LEU A 47 8.93 -17.50 2.10
N SER A 48 10.24 -17.30 2.05
CA SER A 48 11.21 -18.22 2.65
C SER A 48 11.08 -18.23 4.18
N ASN A 49 11.68 -19.22 4.85
CA ASN A 49 11.68 -19.29 6.32
C ASN A 49 12.34 -18.05 6.94
N ALA A 50 13.42 -17.54 6.34
CA ALA A 50 14.07 -16.31 6.79
C ALA A 50 13.12 -15.09 6.69
N GLU A 51 12.36 -14.98 5.60
CA GLU A 51 11.39 -13.89 5.41
C GLU A 51 10.17 -14.00 6.33
N LYS A 52 9.72 -15.22 6.64
CA LYS A 52 8.69 -15.45 7.66
C LYS A 52 9.17 -14.99 9.04
N LEU A 53 10.43 -15.25 9.39
CA LEU A 53 11.03 -14.73 10.63
C LEU A 53 11.13 -13.19 10.62
N ILE A 54 11.41 -12.58 9.46
CA ILE A 54 11.36 -11.12 9.32
C ILE A 54 9.93 -10.62 9.57
N ALA A 55 8.91 -11.23 8.95
CA ALA A 55 7.51 -10.86 9.13
C ALA A 55 7.09 -10.93 10.60
N ARG A 56 7.44 -12.02 11.29
CA ARG A 56 7.23 -12.18 12.74
C ARG A 56 7.88 -11.05 13.54
N LYS A 57 9.17 -10.75 13.26
CA LYS A 57 9.90 -9.67 13.94
C LYS A 57 9.26 -8.30 13.70
N VAL A 58 8.85 -7.98 12.48
CA VAL A 58 8.19 -6.70 12.16
C VAL A 58 6.86 -6.58 12.91
N CYS A 59 6.00 -7.61 12.86
CA CYS A 59 4.72 -7.61 13.58
C CYS A 59 4.90 -7.34 15.08
N ILE A 60 5.84 -8.03 15.72
CA ILE A 60 6.10 -7.91 17.17
C ILE A 60 6.76 -6.57 17.51
N ALA A 61 7.81 -6.18 16.76
CA ALA A 61 8.59 -4.98 17.06
C ALA A 61 7.76 -3.71 16.97
N PHE A 62 6.88 -3.61 15.95
CA PHE A 62 6.01 -2.45 15.77
C PHE A 62 4.69 -2.55 16.56
N LYS A 63 4.43 -3.69 17.23
CA LYS A 63 3.17 -3.96 17.94
C LYS A 63 1.95 -3.72 17.05
N GLN A 64 2.02 -4.17 15.81
CA GLN A 64 0.95 -4.04 14.82
C GLN A 64 0.54 -5.44 14.38
N THR A 65 -0.59 -5.95 14.89
CA THR A 65 -1.12 -7.28 14.53
C THR A 65 -1.37 -7.37 13.02
N VAL A 66 -2.07 -6.39 12.45
CA VAL A 66 -2.22 -6.26 11.01
C VAL A 66 -1.16 -5.27 10.54
N CYS A 67 -0.18 -5.72 9.78
CA CYS A 67 0.94 -4.88 9.36
C CYS A 67 1.36 -5.16 7.91
N GLY A 68 1.44 -4.11 7.10
CA GLY A 68 2.02 -4.15 5.77
C GLY A 68 3.46 -3.65 5.79
N PHE A 69 4.37 -4.32 5.09
CA PHE A 69 5.74 -3.86 4.88
C PHE A 69 6.28 -4.33 3.53
N ASP A 70 7.31 -3.65 3.04
CA ASP A 70 7.93 -3.92 1.74
C ASP A 70 9.30 -4.58 1.94
N LEU A 71 9.54 -5.64 1.16
CA LEU A 71 10.79 -6.40 1.08
C LEU A 71 11.43 -6.24 -0.29
N LEU A 72 12.74 -6.01 -0.28
CA LEU A 72 13.60 -6.08 -1.45
C LEU A 72 14.43 -7.36 -1.38
N ARG A 73 14.26 -8.23 -2.37
CA ARG A 73 15.14 -9.39 -2.59
C ARG A 73 16.33 -8.93 -3.44
N ALA A 74 17.53 -8.95 -2.87
CA ALA A 74 18.75 -8.52 -3.54
C ALA A 74 19.96 -9.31 -3.02
N ASN A 75 20.84 -9.73 -3.92
CA ASN A 75 22.08 -10.45 -3.58
C ASN A 75 21.85 -11.69 -2.67
N GLY A 76 20.80 -12.47 -2.95
CA GLY A 76 20.42 -13.66 -2.17
C GLY A 76 19.91 -13.38 -0.76
N LYS A 77 19.62 -12.12 -0.41
CA LYS A 77 19.09 -11.70 0.89
C LYS A 77 17.80 -10.89 0.72
N SER A 78 17.05 -10.76 1.82
CA SER A 78 15.81 -9.98 1.86
C SER A 78 15.95 -8.83 2.85
N TYR A 79 15.67 -7.61 2.40
CA TYR A 79 15.81 -6.37 3.16
C TYR A 79 14.45 -5.68 3.31
N VAL A 80 14.06 -5.33 4.53
CA VAL A 80 12.89 -4.48 4.77
C VAL A 80 13.25 -3.05 4.42
N CYS A 81 12.50 -2.42 3.51
CA CYS A 81 12.75 -1.06 3.07
C CYS A 81 11.65 -0.06 3.49
N ASP A 82 10.44 -0.54 3.80
CA ASP A 82 9.32 0.29 4.25
C ASP A 82 8.40 -0.51 5.17
N VAL A 83 7.91 0.12 6.25
CA VAL A 83 6.94 -0.48 7.19
C VAL A 83 5.74 0.47 7.27
N ASN A 84 4.62 0.03 6.71
CA ASN A 84 3.43 0.86 6.49
C ASN A 84 2.45 0.88 7.67
N GLY A 85 2.60 -0.04 8.64
CA GLY A 85 1.63 -0.29 9.69
C GLY A 85 0.37 -0.96 9.15
N PHE A 86 -0.79 -0.63 9.70
CA PHE A 86 -2.06 -1.26 9.34
C PHE A 86 -2.33 -1.27 7.82
N SER A 87 -2.36 -2.46 7.22
CA SER A 87 -2.60 -2.62 5.77
C SER A 87 -3.25 -3.97 5.47
N PHE A 88 -4.27 -3.97 4.61
CA PHE A 88 -4.91 -5.19 4.10
C PHE A 88 -4.50 -5.50 2.67
N VAL A 89 -4.42 -6.80 2.37
CA VAL A 89 -4.38 -7.30 0.99
C VAL A 89 -5.72 -6.95 0.32
N LYS A 90 -5.66 -6.64 -0.97
CA LYS A 90 -6.86 -6.34 -1.77
C LYS A 90 -7.08 -7.45 -2.80
N ASN A 91 -8.35 -7.70 -3.12
CA ASN A 91 -8.78 -8.63 -4.16
C ASN A 91 -8.37 -10.09 -3.89
N SER A 92 -8.33 -10.51 -2.63
CA SER A 92 -8.03 -11.90 -2.25
C SER A 92 -9.05 -12.38 -1.22
N SER A 93 -10.06 -13.13 -1.67
CA SER A 93 -11.09 -13.70 -0.79
C SER A 93 -10.47 -14.60 0.28
N LYS A 94 -9.48 -15.42 -0.10
CA LYS A 94 -8.74 -16.25 0.85
C LYS A 94 -8.09 -15.42 1.96
N TYR A 95 -7.46 -14.29 1.62
CA TYR A 95 -6.87 -13.42 2.64
C TYR A 95 -7.95 -12.86 3.57
N TYR A 96 -9.11 -12.48 3.06
CA TYR A 96 -10.20 -11.97 3.90
C TYR A 96 -10.69 -13.03 4.89
N ASP A 97 -10.89 -14.26 4.43
CA ASP A 97 -11.31 -15.38 5.28
C ASP A 97 -10.25 -15.70 6.35
N ASP A 98 -8.98 -15.84 5.95
CA ASP A 98 -7.88 -16.13 6.86
C ASP A 98 -7.70 -14.99 7.89
N CYS A 99 -7.71 -13.74 7.44
CA CYS A 99 -7.55 -12.56 8.28
C CYS A 99 -8.69 -12.45 9.30
N ALA A 100 -9.95 -12.60 8.87
CA ALA A 100 -11.11 -12.52 9.74
C ALA A 100 -11.07 -13.63 10.80
N LYS A 101 -10.74 -14.86 10.40
CA LYS A 101 -10.61 -15.99 11.32
C LYS A 101 -9.51 -15.77 12.36
N ILE A 102 -8.34 -15.30 11.94
CA ILE A 102 -7.20 -15.07 12.86
C ILE A 102 -7.55 -13.96 13.86
N LEU A 103 -8.06 -12.81 13.38
CA LEU A 103 -8.43 -11.71 14.27
C LEU A 103 -9.56 -12.11 15.23
N GLY A 104 -10.58 -12.82 14.74
CA GLY A 104 -11.66 -13.34 15.57
C GLY A 104 -11.14 -14.26 16.68
N ASN A 105 -10.23 -15.17 16.35
CA ASN A 105 -9.60 -16.06 17.33
C ASN A 105 -8.73 -15.31 18.34
N MET A 106 -8.02 -14.25 17.92
CA MET A 106 -7.24 -13.42 18.86
C MET A 106 -8.13 -12.68 19.85
N ILE A 107 -9.23 -12.10 19.36
CA ILE A 107 -10.22 -11.41 20.21
C ILE A 107 -10.85 -12.40 21.18
N LEU A 108 -11.28 -13.57 20.69
CA LEU A 108 -11.89 -14.60 21.54
C LEU A 108 -10.91 -15.14 22.57
N ARG A 109 -9.64 -15.38 22.20
CA ARG A 109 -8.61 -15.82 23.14
C ARG A 109 -8.45 -14.85 24.32
N GLU A 110 -8.48 -13.55 24.05
CA GLU A 110 -8.31 -12.52 25.09
C GLU A 110 -9.61 -12.29 25.89
N LEU A 111 -10.74 -12.21 25.22
CA LEU A 111 -11.99 -11.74 25.83
C LEU A 111 -12.90 -12.87 26.33
N ALA A 112 -12.85 -14.07 25.75
CA ALA A 112 -13.76 -15.16 26.13
C ALA A 112 -13.71 -15.51 27.63
N PRO A 113 -12.55 -15.55 28.31
CA PRO A 113 -12.50 -15.79 29.76
C PRO A 113 -13.24 -14.70 30.55
N THR A 114 -13.03 -13.43 30.19
CA THR A 114 -13.66 -12.27 30.85
C THR A 114 -15.18 -12.27 30.68
N PHE A 115 -15.65 -12.60 29.48
CA PHE A 115 -17.09 -12.66 29.17
C PHE A 115 -17.73 -14.02 29.48
N HIS A 116 -17.00 -14.96 30.07
CA HIS A 116 -17.46 -16.32 30.34
C HIS A 116 -18.05 -17.01 29.10
N ILE A 117 -17.48 -16.72 27.92
CA ILE A 117 -17.87 -17.32 26.65
C ILE A 117 -17.18 -18.69 26.57
N PRO A 118 -17.93 -19.80 26.38
CA PRO A 118 -17.33 -21.10 26.14
C PRO A 118 -16.62 -21.07 24.79
N TRP A 119 -15.28 -21.00 24.82
CA TRP A 119 -14.47 -21.02 23.61
C TRP A 119 -13.38 -22.07 23.74
N ALA A 120 -13.48 -23.12 22.92
CA ALA A 120 -12.40 -24.08 22.77
C ALA A 120 -11.35 -23.46 21.85
N ILE A 121 -10.13 -23.31 22.35
CA ILE A 121 -8.99 -22.80 21.57
C ILE A 121 -8.83 -23.71 20.34
N PRO A 122 -9.07 -23.23 19.11
CA PRO A 122 -8.84 -24.04 17.93
C PRO A 122 -7.33 -24.26 17.81
N PHE A 123 -6.94 -25.53 17.66
CA PHE A 123 -5.55 -26.00 17.60
C PHE A 123 -4.68 -25.10 16.71
N GLN A 124 -3.76 -24.35 17.32
CA GLN A 124 -2.58 -23.81 16.65
C GLN A 124 -1.41 -24.75 16.98
N LEU A 125 -0.54 -25.01 16.00
CA LEU A 125 0.53 -26.02 16.01
C LEU A 125 1.52 -25.99 17.20
N ASP A 126 1.40 -25.06 18.14
CA ASP A 126 2.32 -24.85 19.27
C ASP A 126 1.71 -25.02 20.67
N ASP A 127 0.43 -25.41 20.83
CA ASP A 127 -0.17 -25.60 22.17
C ASP A 127 -0.23 -27.08 22.63
N PRO A 128 0.14 -27.43 23.88
CA PRO A 128 -0.01 -28.78 24.43
C PRO A 128 -1.50 -29.16 24.60
N PRO A 129 -1.86 -30.46 24.54
CA PRO A 129 -3.26 -30.89 24.43
C PRO A 129 -4.04 -30.67 25.73
N ILE A 130 -5.28 -30.18 25.62
CA ILE A 130 -6.20 -30.00 26.75
C ILE A 130 -7.42 -30.92 26.61
N VAL A 131 -7.79 -31.56 27.73
CA VAL A 131 -8.87 -32.55 27.93
C VAL A 131 -10.19 -31.85 28.33
N PRO A 132 -11.39 -32.37 27.98
CA PRO A 132 -12.64 -31.62 28.11
C PRO A 132 -13.42 -31.88 29.41
N THR A 133 -14.29 -30.95 29.80
CA THR A 133 -15.39 -31.14 30.77
C THR A 133 -16.68 -30.40 30.38
N THR A 134 -17.72 -30.56 31.19
CA THR A 134 -19.10 -30.94 30.84
C THR A 134 -20.18 -29.91 31.27
N PHE A 135 -21.11 -29.56 30.36
CA PHE A 135 -22.48 -28.97 30.54
C PHE A 135 -22.73 -27.45 30.80
N GLY A 136 -23.77 -26.90 30.11
CA GLY A 136 -24.55 -25.69 30.48
C GLY A 136 -25.00 -24.76 29.33
N LYS A 137 -26.26 -24.27 29.31
CA LYS A 137 -26.93 -23.51 28.21
C LYS A 137 -26.08 -22.38 27.61
N MET A 138 -25.66 -22.55 26.36
CA MET A 138 -24.72 -21.67 25.66
C MET A 138 -25.37 -20.37 25.17
N MET A 139 -24.77 -19.23 25.53
CA MET A 139 -24.89 -17.99 24.75
C MET A 139 -24.04 -18.16 23.48
N GLU A 140 -24.66 -18.08 22.31
CA GLU A 140 -23.98 -18.20 21.01
C GLU A 140 -23.62 -16.81 20.49
N LEU A 141 -22.31 -16.53 20.39
CA LEU A 141 -21.82 -15.33 19.71
C LEU A 141 -22.17 -15.42 18.22
N ARG A 142 -23.15 -14.62 17.76
CA ARG A 142 -23.61 -14.63 16.37
C ARG A 142 -22.65 -13.92 15.41
N CYS A 143 -22.09 -12.79 15.84
CA CYS A 143 -21.06 -12.09 15.08
C CYS A 143 -20.23 -11.15 15.95
N VAL A 144 -18.97 -10.96 15.57
CA VAL A 144 -18.14 -9.84 16.01
C VAL A 144 -17.97 -8.91 14.82
N VAL A 145 -18.48 -7.68 14.93
CA VAL A 145 -18.32 -6.66 13.88
C VAL A 145 -17.23 -5.70 14.32
N ALA A 146 -16.05 -5.82 13.72
CA ALA A 146 -14.95 -4.88 13.92
C ALA A 146 -14.86 -3.94 12.71
N VAL A 147 -15.17 -2.67 12.92
CA VAL A 147 -14.97 -1.62 11.91
C VAL A 147 -13.61 -0.98 12.15
N ILE A 148 -12.62 -1.36 11.35
CA ILE A 148 -11.28 -0.78 11.42
C ILE A 148 -11.11 0.18 10.25
N ARG A 149 -11.13 1.49 10.55
CA ARG A 149 -10.77 2.52 9.58
C ARG A 149 -9.27 2.79 9.69
N HIS A 150 -8.63 2.86 8.54
CA HIS A 150 -7.30 3.45 8.44
C HIS A 150 -7.44 4.93 8.86
N GLY A 151 -6.80 5.35 9.95
CA GLY A 151 -6.92 6.71 10.49
C GLY A 151 -6.69 7.77 9.41
N ASP A 152 -7.24 8.98 9.62
CA ASP A 152 -7.39 10.06 8.64
C ASP A 152 -6.07 10.41 7.91
N ARG A 153 -5.70 9.59 6.92
CA ARG A 153 -4.66 9.92 5.95
C ARG A 153 -5.32 10.82 4.93
N THR A 154 -4.86 12.06 4.81
CA THR A 154 -5.18 12.89 3.65
C THR A 154 -4.85 12.08 2.39
N PRO A 155 -5.81 11.83 1.49
CA PRO A 155 -5.56 11.05 0.29
C PRO A 155 -4.36 11.61 -0.47
N LYS A 156 -3.34 10.78 -0.69
CA LYS A 156 -2.17 11.20 -1.48
C LYS A 156 -2.60 11.32 -2.95
N GLN A 157 -2.77 12.54 -3.43
CA GLN A 157 -3.05 12.82 -4.84
C GLN A 157 -1.79 12.55 -5.66
N LYS A 158 -1.68 11.34 -6.24
CA LYS A 158 -0.53 10.92 -7.05
C LYS A 158 -0.91 10.93 -8.53
N MET A 159 -0.35 11.88 -9.27
CA MET A 159 -0.48 11.99 -10.72
C MET A 159 0.86 11.64 -11.39
N LYS A 160 0.79 10.98 -12.55
CA LYS A 160 1.92 10.89 -13.50
C LYS A 160 1.48 11.44 -14.86
N MET A 161 2.30 12.34 -15.40
CA MET A 161 2.08 13.01 -16.68
C MET A 161 3.41 13.09 -17.41
N GLU A 162 3.44 12.66 -18.66
CA GLU A 162 4.55 12.96 -19.56
C GLU A 162 4.40 14.40 -20.03
N VAL A 163 5.46 15.19 -19.94
CA VAL A 163 5.49 16.60 -20.36
C VAL A 163 6.56 16.80 -21.42
N ARG A 164 6.20 17.46 -22.52
CA ARG A 164 7.12 17.87 -23.58
C ARG A 164 7.13 19.37 -23.84
N HIS A 165 6.23 20.10 -23.20
CA HIS A 165 6.10 21.53 -23.41
C HIS A 165 7.33 22.29 -22.86
N PRO A 166 7.94 23.22 -23.63
CA PRO A 166 9.17 23.93 -23.25
C PRO A 166 9.12 24.60 -21.88
N LYS A 167 7.96 25.12 -21.47
CA LYS A 167 7.75 25.71 -20.13
C LYS A 167 8.13 24.76 -18.98
N PHE A 168 7.82 23.46 -19.09
CA PHE A 168 8.22 22.48 -18.07
C PHE A 168 9.74 22.21 -18.09
N PHE A 169 10.37 22.20 -19.27
CA PHE A 169 11.82 22.06 -19.38
C PHE A 169 12.57 23.28 -18.86
N ALA A 170 12.06 24.50 -19.07
CA ALA A 170 12.62 25.70 -18.49
C ALA A 170 12.57 25.67 -16.95
N LEU A 171 11.46 25.20 -16.37
CA LEU A 171 11.35 24.98 -14.93
C LEU A 171 12.36 23.93 -14.44
N PHE A 172 12.49 22.82 -15.17
CA PHE A 172 13.44 21.75 -14.87
C PHE A 172 14.89 22.27 -14.88
N ALA A 173 15.25 23.06 -15.90
CA ALA A 173 16.56 23.70 -16.02
C ALA A 173 16.84 24.67 -14.87
N LYS A 174 15.85 25.53 -14.54
CA LYS A 174 15.95 26.54 -13.48
C LYS A 174 16.29 25.93 -12.11
N TYR A 175 15.81 24.71 -11.85
CA TYR A 175 16.06 23.99 -10.61
C TYR A 175 17.13 22.90 -10.76
N ASP A 176 18.09 23.11 -11.67
CA ASP A 176 19.28 22.26 -11.85
C ASP A 176 18.97 20.78 -12.20
N GLY A 177 17.81 20.50 -12.78
CA GLY A 177 17.36 19.13 -13.05
C GLY A 177 18.27 18.31 -13.96
N TYR A 178 19.03 18.96 -14.84
CA TYR A 178 19.97 18.29 -15.74
C TYR A 178 21.21 17.72 -15.03
N LYS A 179 21.52 18.19 -13.80
CA LYS A 179 22.67 17.66 -13.03
C LYS A 179 22.37 16.26 -12.48
N ASP A 180 21.20 16.09 -11.87
CA ASP A 180 20.81 14.86 -11.16
C ASP A 180 19.76 14.01 -11.91
N GLY A 181 19.34 14.44 -13.11
CA GLY A 181 18.30 13.80 -13.90
C GLY A 181 16.89 13.90 -13.29
N HIS A 182 16.70 14.63 -12.19
CA HIS A 182 15.42 14.83 -11.54
C HIS A 182 15.39 16.11 -10.68
N VAL A 183 14.19 16.63 -10.40
CA VAL A 183 13.98 17.76 -9.48
C VAL A 183 12.89 17.41 -8.47
N LYS A 184 13.10 17.76 -7.19
CA LYS A 184 12.09 17.64 -6.13
C LYS A 184 11.61 19.03 -5.70
N LEU A 185 10.44 19.43 -6.19
CA LEU A 185 9.79 20.69 -5.82
C LEU A 185 8.90 20.48 -4.59
N LYS A 186 9.14 21.24 -3.52
CA LYS A 186 8.40 21.13 -2.24
C LYS A 186 7.95 22.47 -1.68
N LYS A 187 8.63 23.57 -2.03
CA LYS A 187 8.33 24.90 -1.48
C LYS A 187 7.11 25.50 -2.18
N PRO A 188 6.24 26.27 -1.48
CA PRO A 188 5.06 26.88 -2.10
C PRO A 188 5.38 27.68 -3.38
N LYS A 189 6.47 28.47 -3.37
CA LYS A 189 6.90 29.22 -4.57
C LYS A 189 7.22 28.32 -5.76
N GLN A 190 7.82 27.16 -5.53
CA GLN A 190 8.14 26.20 -6.59
C GLN A 190 6.88 25.55 -7.17
N LEU A 191 5.92 25.23 -6.29
CA LEU A 191 4.63 24.66 -6.69
C LEU A 191 3.77 25.68 -7.43
N GLN A 192 3.84 26.96 -7.06
CA GLN A 192 3.19 28.05 -7.77
C GLN A 192 3.70 28.16 -9.21
N GLU A 193 5.00 28.03 -9.46
CA GLU A 193 5.53 28.05 -10.83
C GLU A 193 4.99 26.89 -11.68
N VAL A 194 4.78 25.70 -11.09
CA VAL A 194 4.14 24.57 -11.77
C VAL A 194 2.68 24.89 -12.09
N LEU A 195 1.95 25.50 -11.15
CA LEU A 195 0.56 25.92 -11.32
C LEU A 195 0.42 26.99 -12.42
N ASP A 196 1.32 27.96 -12.47
CA ASP A 196 1.30 29.04 -13.47
C ASP A 196 1.50 28.48 -14.89
N ILE A 197 2.39 27.48 -15.04
CA ILE A 197 2.53 26.76 -16.31
C ILE A 197 1.22 26.07 -16.68
N ALA A 198 0.60 25.33 -15.75
CA ALA A 198 -0.65 24.62 -16.01
C ALA A 198 -1.79 25.58 -16.42
N ARG A 199 -1.93 26.72 -15.73
CA ARG A 199 -2.91 27.77 -16.07
C ARG A 199 -2.66 28.35 -17.46
N GLY A 200 -1.40 28.66 -17.79
CA GLY A 200 -1.04 29.20 -19.11
C GLY A 200 -1.36 28.23 -20.25
N LEU A 201 -1.07 26.93 -20.07
CA LEU A 201 -1.38 25.92 -21.08
C LEU A 201 -2.89 25.72 -21.24
N LEU A 202 -3.65 25.71 -20.15
CA LEU A 202 -5.12 25.62 -20.23
C LEU A 202 -5.72 26.81 -20.97
N ALA A 203 -5.20 28.03 -20.74
CA ALA A 203 -5.63 29.22 -21.47
C ALA A 203 -5.31 29.14 -22.98
N GLU A 204 -4.15 28.58 -23.35
CA GLU A 204 -3.79 28.34 -24.77
C GLU A 204 -4.74 27.34 -25.44
N ILE A 205 -5.16 26.29 -24.72
CA ILE A 205 -6.15 25.31 -25.20
C ILE A 205 -7.52 25.99 -25.38
N GLU A 206 -7.99 26.78 -24.42
CA GLU A 206 -9.26 27.50 -24.51
C GLU A 206 -9.29 28.48 -25.70
N GLN A 207 -8.15 29.12 -25.99
CA GLN A 207 -7.98 30.02 -27.13
C GLN A 207 -7.78 29.30 -28.47
N LYS A 208 -7.79 27.95 -28.50
CA LYS A 208 -7.49 27.11 -29.68
C LYS A 208 -6.13 27.42 -30.31
N ARG A 209 -5.16 27.76 -29.47
CA ARG A 209 -3.76 28.06 -29.84
C ARG A 209 -2.78 26.98 -29.41
N ALA A 210 -3.25 25.99 -28.64
CA ALA A 210 -2.45 24.88 -28.18
C ALA A 210 -2.13 23.90 -29.31
N ASP A 211 -0.98 23.25 -29.22
CA ASP A 211 -0.66 22.11 -30.07
C ASP A 211 -1.50 20.87 -29.70
N PRO A 212 -1.69 19.91 -30.62
CA PRO A 212 -2.52 18.73 -30.37
C PRO A 212 -2.09 17.89 -29.15
N GLU A 213 -0.80 17.85 -28.83
CA GLU A 213 -0.29 17.08 -27.68
C GLU A 213 -0.67 17.76 -26.35
N THR A 214 -0.62 19.09 -26.31
CA THR A 214 -1.06 19.87 -25.15
C THR A 214 -2.58 19.75 -24.97
N GLU A 215 -3.36 19.77 -26.06
CA GLU A 215 -4.82 19.54 -26.00
C GLU A 215 -5.18 18.16 -25.45
N GLU A 216 -4.49 17.09 -25.88
CA GLU A 216 -4.71 15.72 -25.38
C GLU A 216 -4.52 15.64 -23.85
N LYS A 217 -3.65 16.49 -23.28
CA LYS A 217 -3.32 16.52 -21.85
C LYS A 217 -4.24 17.43 -21.03
N LYS A 218 -5.26 18.06 -21.62
CA LYS A 218 -6.18 19.00 -20.95
C LYS A 218 -6.66 18.49 -19.59
N GLY A 219 -7.21 17.28 -19.52
CA GLY A 219 -7.75 16.72 -18.27
C GLY A 219 -6.70 16.54 -17.16
N LYS A 220 -5.45 16.23 -17.52
CA LYS A 220 -4.34 16.16 -16.54
C LYS A 220 -3.90 17.54 -16.09
N LEU A 221 -3.90 18.54 -16.98
CA LEU A 221 -3.59 19.92 -16.62
C LEU A 221 -4.67 20.51 -15.71
N GLU A 222 -5.95 20.21 -15.95
CA GLU A 222 -7.07 20.60 -15.07
C GLU A 222 -6.94 19.97 -13.69
N GLN A 223 -6.63 18.67 -13.62
CA GLN A 223 -6.40 18.00 -12.33
C GLN A 223 -5.17 18.57 -11.62
N LEU A 224 -4.07 18.85 -12.33
CA LEU A 224 -2.88 19.48 -11.74
C LEU A 224 -3.19 20.86 -11.15
N LYS A 225 -3.95 21.68 -11.89
CA LYS A 225 -4.44 22.98 -11.43
C LYS A 225 -5.27 22.84 -10.15
N SER A 226 -6.29 21.98 -10.17
CA SER A 226 -7.18 21.77 -9.02
C SER A 226 -6.44 21.32 -7.76
N VAL A 227 -5.40 20.48 -7.89
CA VAL A 227 -4.61 20.00 -6.75
C VAL A 227 -3.69 21.07 -6.18
N LEU A 228 -3.12 21.94 -7.03
CA LEU A 228 -2.19 22.99 -6.60
C LEU A 228 -2.87 24.29 -6.15
N GLU A 229 -4.17 24.44 -6.41
CA GLU A 229 -5.00 25.56 -5.96
C GLU A 229 -5.61 25.36 -4.57
N MET A 230 -5.60 24.13 -4.04
CA MET A 230 -5.99 23.79 -2.66
C MET A 230 -4.91 24.17 -1.66
#